data_AF-A0A3D0NC86-F1
#
_entry.id   AF-A0A3D0NC86-F1
#
_cell.length_a   1.000
_cell.length_b   1.000
_cell.length_c   1.000
_cell.angle_alpha   90.00
_cell.angle_beta   90.00
_cell.angle_gamma   90.00
#
_symmetry.space_group_name_H-M   'P 1'
#
loop_
_entity.id
_entity.type
_entity.pdbx_description
1 polymer ?
#
loop_
_entity_poly.entity_id
_entity_poly.type
_entity_poly.pdbx_seq_one_letter_code
_entity_poly.pdbx_strand_id
1 'polypeptide(L)'
;MTAFICPSDLPYGDPRFGGINYVANAGSTVNIYRTGGGGGPNGLQPVTPGVFDGPIMKHNTTTFEEITDGTSNTILLSESLKGDNDDTLLNLERDTTAQISLVGSPNFPTAANLETMGQAADAGALTWHRSNAGRDWQRGIPTKSAFNTVAPPNWNHVSFATGGRYGDSADRNGVYPARSKHPGVVNTVTADGATHTVSNTIDLTTWQNLGARQDGNVAKLP
;
A
#
# COMPACT_ATOMS: atom_id res chain seq x y z
N MET A 1 -2.62 -22.07 10.58
CA MET A 1 -1.91 -21.60 9.37
C MET A 1 -1.21 -20.30 9.75
N THR A 2 0.10 -20.35 9.99
CA THR A 2 0.93 -19.23 10.50
C THR A 2 1.66 -18.45 9.40
N ALA A 3 1.51 -18.85 8.14
CA ALA A 3 2.35 -18.39 7.02
C ALA A 3 2.18 -16.90 6.64
N PHE A 4 1.11 -16.22 7.07
CA PHE A 4 0.83 -14.83 6.70
C PHE A 4 0.87 -13.84 7.87
N ILE A 5 1.38 -14.29 9.02
CA ILE A 5 1.45 -13.50 10.25
C ILE A 5 2.92 -13.23 10.56
N CYS A 6 3.26 -11.95 10.74
CA CYS A 6 4.57 -11.56 11.22
C CYS A 6 4.66 -11.80 12.75
N PRO A 7 5.62 -12.61 13.25
CA PRO A 7 5.71 -12.92 14.69
C PRO A 7 5.99 -11.70 15.58
N SER A 8 6.58 -10.63 15.03
CA SER A 8 6.81 -9.38 15.76
C SER A 8 5.61 -8.45 15.79
N ASP A 9 4.52 -8.81 15.10
CA ASP A 9 3.28 -8.05 15.16
C ASP A 9 2.31 -8.61 16.21
N LEU A 10 1.41 -7.75 16.69
CA LEU A 10 0.37 -8.14 17.64
C LEU A 10 -0.62 -9.12 16.98
N PRO A 11 -1.27 -10.02 17.74
CA PRO A 11 -2.47 -10.69 17.27
C PRO A 11 -3.53 -9.68 16.82
N TYR A 12 -4.37 -10.04 15.85
CA TYR A 12 -5.50 -9.17 15.49
C TYR A 12 -6.45 -9.02 16.68
N GLY A 13 -6.95 -7.81 16.93
CA GLY A 13 -7.72 -7.51 18.15
C GLY A 13 -9.09 -8.20 18.25
N ASP A 14 -9.63 -8.70 17.14
CA ASP A 14 -10.88 -9.46 17.10
C ASP A 14 -10.60 -10.96 16.84
N PRO A 15 -10.91 -11.87 17.78
CA PRO A 15 -10.61 -13.29 17.65
C PRO A 15 -11.39 -14.00 16.53
N ARG A 16 -12.40 -13.36 15.93
CA ARG A 16 -13.14 -13.89 14.78
C ARG A 16 -12.34 -13.82 13.48
N PHE A 17 -11.25 -13.04 13.45
CA PHE A 17 -10.43 -12.82 12.26
C PHE A 17 -8.97 -13.21 12.52
N GLY A 18 -8.31 -13.80 11.53
CA GLY A 18 -6.91 -14.21 11.64
C GLY A 18 -5.91 -13.05 11.48
N GLY A 19 -6.31 -12.01 10.75
CA GLY A 19 -5.43 -10.92 10.34
C GLY A 19 -4.37 -11.35 9.31
N ILE A 20 -3.78 -10.37 8.61
CA ILE A 20 -2.66 -10.58 7.69
C ILE A 20 -1.63 -9.45 7.82
N ASN A 21 -0.36 -9.81 7.61
CA ASN A 21 0.76 -8.86 7.59
C ASN A 21 1.40 -8.70 6.22
N TYR A 22 1.09 -9.56 5.25
CA TYR A 22 1.70 -9.50 3.92
C TYR A 22 0.65 -9.09 2.90
N VAL A 23 0.96 -8.02 2.17
CA VAL A 23 0.02 -7.29 1.33
C VAL A 23 0.60 -7.07 -0.06
N ALA A 24 -0.26 -7.02 -1.06
CA ALA A 24 0.11 -6.94 -2.46
C ALA A 24 0.40 -5.50 -2.89
N ASN A 25 1.43 -5.33 -3.71
CA ASN A 25 1.84 -4.05 -4.23
C ASN A 25 0.89 -3.59 -5.35
N ALA A 26 0.22 -2.47 -5.10
CA ALA A 26 -0.68 -1.82 -6.04
C ALA A 26 -0.07 -0.57 -6.70
N GLY A 27 1.23 -0.35 -6.54
CA GLY A 27 1.99 0.60 -7.33
C GLY A 27 2.51 1.80 -6.54
N SER A 28 2.83 2.85 -7.29
CA SER A 28 3.52 4.06 -6.82
C SER A 28 2.65 5.30 -6.96
N THR A 29 1.35 5.04 -7.08
CA THR A 29 0.28 6.02 -7.21
C THR A 29 -0.67 5.99 -6.03
N VAL A 30 -1.21 7.16 -5.68
CA VAL A 30 -2.32 7.30 -4.72
C VAL A 30 -3.57 6.57 -5.24
N ASN A 31 -3.67 6.33 -6.56
CA ASN A 31 -4.80 5.67 -7.22
C ASN A 31 -4.81 4.15 -7.05
N ILE A 32 -4.89 3.68 -5.80
CA ILE A 32 -4.88 2.25 -5.46
C ILE A 32 -6.25 1.56 -5.59
N TYR A 33 -7.35 2.30 -5.52
CA TYR A 33 -8.71 1.75 -5.48
C TYR A 33 -9.49 2.02 -6.78
N ARG A 34 -9.40 1.07 -7.72
CA ARG A 34 -10.14 1.11 -8.99
C ARG A 34 -11.62 0.71 -8.80
N THR A 35 -12.55 1.56 -9.24
CA THR A 35 -14.02 1.39 -9.04
C THR A 35 -14.77 0.69 -10.19
N GLY A 36 -14.13 0.33 -11.32
CA GLY A 36 -14.69 -0.41 -12.51
C GLY A 36 -14.38 0.32 -13.85
N GLY A 37 -14.40 -0.20 -15.10
CA GLY A 37 -14.53 -1.52 -15.76
C GLY A 37 -14.95 -1.39 -17.25
N GLY A 38 -14.19 -1.92 -18.24
CA GLY A 38 -14.67 -2.29 -19.61
C GLY A 38 -13.85 -1.83 -20.84
N GLY A 39 -13.25 -2.74 -21.64
CA GLY A 39 -12.78 -2.35 -22.98
C GLY A 39 -11.87 -3.25 -23.83
N GLY A 40 -11.57 -4.49 -23.46
CA GLY A 40 -10.84 -5.42 -24.34
C GLY A 40 -11.41 -6.83 -24.28
N PRO A 41 -11.08 -7.70 -25.26
CA PRO A 41 -11.52 -9.09 -25.24
C PRO A 41 -11.18 -9.72 -23.88
N ASN A 42 -12.12 -10.47 -23.30
CA ASN A 42 -12.02 -11.07 -21.95
C ASN A 42 -12.12 -10.11 -20.75
N GLY A 43 -12.62 -8.87 -20.94
CA GLY A 43 -12.82 -7.93 -19.83
C GLY A 43 -11.54 -7.26 -19.33
N LEU A 44 -10.43 -7.46 -20.04
CA LEU A 44 -9.15 -6.81 -19.79
C LEU A 44 -9.17 -5.41 -20.44
N GLN A 45 -8.97 -4.36 -19.66
CA GLN A 45 -8.71 -3.03 -20.22
C GLN A 45 -7.20 -2.84 -20.41
N PRO A 46 -6.76 -2.13 -21.47
CA PRO A 46 -5.36 -1.79 -21.65
C PRO A 46 -4.83 -1.11 -20.39
N VAL A 47 -3.63 -1.49 -19.98
CA VAL A 47 -2.91 -0.81 -18.92
C VAL A 47 -2.73 0.63 -19.35
N THR A 48 -3.46 1.58 -18.75
CA THR A 48 -3.15 3.00 -18.95
C THR A 48 -1.84 3.28 -18.21
N PRO A 49 -0.73 3.58 -18.90
CA PRO A 49 0.52 3.92 -18.23
C PRO A 49 0.30 5.09 -17.29
N GLY A 50 0.89 5.00 -16.10
CA GLY A 50 0.98 6.12 -15.16
C GLY A 50 -0.14 6.25 -14.13
N VAL A 51 -1.38 5.82 -14.37
CA VAL A 51 -2.46 5.98 -13.36
C VAL A 51 -2.63 4.74 -12.47
N PHE A 52 -2.25 3.57 -12.99
CA PHE A 52 -2.34 2.28 -12.31
C PHE A 52 -1.10 1.47 -12.69
N ASP A 53 -0.05 1.57 -11.88
CA ASP A 53 1.31 1.12 -12.20
C ASP A 53 1.76 -0.09 -11.38
N GLY A 54 0.96 -0.56 -10.41
CA GLY A 54 1.29 -1.73 -9.61
C GLY A 54 1.20 -3.06 -10.36
N PRO A 55 1.97 -4.08 -9.95
CA PRO A 55 1.84 -5.43 -10.48
C PRO A 55 0.54 -6.12 -10.05
N ILE A 56 -0.01 -5.84 -8.86
CA ILE A 56 -1.26 -6.43 -8.38
C ILE A 56 -2.25 -5.32 -8.02
N MET A 57 -3.31 -5.17 -8.81
CA MET A 57 -4.31 -4.14 -8.59
C MET A 57 -5.73 -4.66 -8.73
N LYS A 58 -6.65 -4.01 -8.03
CA LYS A 58 -8.08 -4.32 -8.11
C LYS A 58 -8.58 -4.15 -9.56
N HIS A 59 -9.32 -5.14 -10.04
CA HIS A 59 -9.88 -5.17 -11.40
C HIS A 59 -8.81 -5.01 -12.51
N ASN A 60 -7.59 -5.47 -12.26
CA ASN A 60 -6.52 -5.51 -13.24
C ASN A 60 -5.93 -6.92 -13.29
N THR A 61 -5.67 -7.43 -14.49
CA THR A 61 -4.83 -8.62 -14.67
C THR A 61 -3.50 -8.14 -15.21
N THR A 62 -2.42 -8.57 -14.59
CA THR A 62 -1.04 -8.25 -14.98
C THR A 62 -0.37 -9.55 -15.40
N THR A 63 0.14 -9.62 -16.63
CA THR A 63 1.00 -10.75 -17.03
C THR A 63 2.47 -10.44 -16.71
N PHE A 64 3.34 -11.46 -16.69
CA PHE A 64 4.77 -11.26 -16.44
C PHE A 64 5.42 -10.37 -17.50
N GLU A 65 4.96 -10.44 -18.75
CA GLU A 65 5.43 -9.62 -19.86
C GLU A 65 5.11 -8.13 -19.70
N GLU A 66 4.06 -7.79 -18.94
CA GLU A 66 3.70 -6.41 -18.63
C GLU A 66 4.51 -5.82 -17.46
N ILE A 67 5.43 -6.58 -16.86
CA ILE A 67 6.40 -6.10 -15.87
C ILE A 67 7.69 -5.73 -16.62
N THR A 68 7.60 -4.67 -17.42
CA THR A 68 8.67 -4.28 -18.36
C THR A 68 9.92 -3.72 -17.68
N ASP A 69 9.80 -3.22 -16.45
CA ASP A 69 10.97 -2.76 -15.67
C ASP A 69 11.78 -3.93 -15.06
N GLY A 70 11.27 -5.15 -15.21
CA GLY A 70 11.92 -6.41 -14.85
C GLY A 70 11.34 -7.03 -13.58
N THR A 71 11.12 -8.35 -13.61
CA THR A 71 10.52 -9.09 -12.49
C THR A 71 11.35 -9.06 -11.21
N SER A 72 12.68 -8.97 -11.33
CA SER A 72 13.61 -8.80 -10.21
C SER A 72 13.66 -7.38 -9.65
N ASN A 73 13.04 -6.42 -10.34
CA ASN A 73 13.12 -4.99 -10.04
C ASN A 73 11.77 -4.41 -9.62
N THR A 74 10.71 -5.21 -9.63
CA THR A 74 9.36 -4.78 -9.23
C THR A 74 8.93 -5.55 -7.98
N ILE A 75 8.60 -4.83 -6.91
CA ILE A 75 8.07 -5.39 -5.67
C ILE A 75 6.67 -5.96 -5.94
N LEU A 76 6.42 -7.18 -5.51
CA LEU A 76 5.14 -7.85 -5.59
C LEU A 76 4.39 -7.82 -4.26
N LEU A 77 5.08 -8.09 -3.16
CA LEU A 77 4.52 -8.15 -1.81
C LEU A 77 5.39 -7.39 -0.82
N SER A 78 4.78 -6.84 0.23
CA SER A 78 5.49 -6.25 1.35
C SER A 78 4.73 -6.43 2.66
N GLU A 79 5.33 -5.98 3.75
CA GLU A 79 4.77 -6.00 5.08
C GLU A 79 3.78 -4.84 5.32
N SER A 80 2.77 -5.11 6.13
CA SER A 80 1.87 -4.15 6.73
C SER A 80 1.58 -4.56 8.18
N LEU A 81 1.27 -3.58 9.02
CA LEU A 81 0.90 -3.81 10.41
C LEU A 81 -0.62 -3.95 10.53
N LYS A 82 -1.06 -4.93 11.33
CA LYS A 82 -2.48 -5.13 11.58
C LYS A 82 -3.02 -4.05 12.50
N GLY A 83 -4.28 -3.71 12.33
CA GLY A 83 -5.01 -2.91 13.30
C GLY A 83 -5.28 -3.69 14.60
N ASP A 84 -5.42 -2.97 15.70
CA ASP A 84 -5.81 -3.52 17.01
C ASP A 84 -7.32 -3.60 17.22
N ASN A 85 -8.10 -3.16 16.23
CA ASN A 85 -9.56 -3.13 16.21
C ASN A 85 -10.16 -2.26 17.35
N ASP A 86 -9.43 -1.23 17.79
CA ASP A 86 -9.87 -0.22 18.75
C ASP A 86 -9.87 1.19 18.13
N ASP A 87 -11.03 1.63 17.64
CA ASP A 87 -11.22 2.97 17.06
C ASP A 87 -11.23 4.10 18.13
N THR A 88 -10.98 3.79 19.41
CA THR A 88 -10.93 4.79 20.51
C THR A 88 -9.52 5.27 20.81
N LEU A 89 -8.50 4.53 20.37
CA LEU A 89 -7.09 4.85 20.60
C LEU A 89 -6.36 4.95 19.26
N LEU A 90 -5.96 6.17 18.90
CA LEU A 90 -5.21 6.39 17.67
C LEU A 90 -3.81 5.77 17.74
N ASN A 91 -3.50 4.95 16.75
CA ASN A 91 -2.18 4.42 16.45
C ASN A 91 -1.75 4.79 15.02
N LEU A 92 -0.83 5.75 14.89
CA LEU A 92 -0.37 6.24 13.58
C LEU A 92 0.28 5.15 12.70
N GLU A 93 0.81 4.08 13.29
CA GLU A 93 1.46 3.02 12.53
C GLU A 93 0.47 2.00 11.96
N ARG A 94 -0.77 1.93 12.48
CA ARG A 94 -1.71 0.83 12.17
C ARG A 94 -3.02 1.34 11.61
N ASP A 95 -3.41 2.53 12.04
CA ASP A 95 -4.71 3.06 11.73
C ASP A 95 -4.71 3.74 10.38
N THR A 96 -5.93 3.99 9.92
CA THR A 96 -6.14 4.71 8.67
C THR A 96 -7.22 5.76 8.87
N THR A 97 -6.97 6.97 8.38
CA THR A 97 -7.97 8.05 8.35
C THR A 97 -8.55 8.28 6.94
N ALA A 98 -9.37 9.32 6.78
CA ALA A 98 -10.00 9.72 5.53
C ALA A 98 -10.10 11.25 5.43
N GLN A 99 -10.75 11.74 4.38
CA GLN A 99 -11.03 13.17 4.13
C GLN A 99 -9.78 13.99 3.86
N ILE A 100 -8.73 13.35 3.34
CA ILE A 100 -7.49 14.02 2.97
C ILE A 100 -7.57 14.44 1.50
N SER A 101 -7.24 15.70 1.25
CA SER A 101 -7.15 16.25 -0.11
C SER A 101 -5.83 15.84 -0.75
N LEU A 102 -5.88 15.42 -2.01
CA LEU A 102 -4.67 15.16 -2.79
C LEU A 102 -3.89 16.47 -3.00
N VAL A 103 -2.57 16.41 -2.80
CA VAL A 103 -1.66 17.51 -3.09
C VAL A 103 -0.74 17.12 -4.24
N GLY A 104 -0.77 17.91 -5.32
CA GLY A 104 0.04 17.68 -6.51
C GLY A 104 -0.36 16.44 -7.32
N SER A 105 0.62 15.79 -7.95
CA SER A 105 0.41 14.60 -8.76
C SER A 105 0.05 13.39 -7.89
N PRO A 106 -0.97 12.59 -8.27
CA PRO A 106 -1.22 11.30 -7.63
C PRO A 106 -0.16 10.25 -7.93
N ASN A 107 0.61 10.42 -9.01
CA ASN A 107 1.64 9.49 -9.47
C ASN A 107 2.99 10.05 -9.08
N PHE A 108 3.81 9.25 -8.38
CA PHE A 108 5.12 9.68 -7.88
C PHE A 108 5.08 11.02 -7.14
N PRO A 109 4.24 11.17 -6.11
CA PRO A 109 4.20 12.41 -5.34
C PRO A 109 5.57 12.67 -4.68
N THR A 110 5.96 13.93 -4.66
CA THR A 110 7.22 14.36 -4.05
C THR A 110 7.16 14.21 -2.54
N ALA A 111 8.33 14.14 -1.89
CA ALA A 111 8.43 14.11 -0.43
C ALA A 111 7.68 15.30 0.23
N ALA A 112 7.73 16.50 -0.37
CA ALA A 112 7.03 17.68 0.14
C ALA A 112 5.49 17.56 0.07
N ASN A 113 4.96 16.98 -1.02
CA ASN A 113 3.52 16.74 -1.14
C ASN A 113 3.06 15.67 -0.15
N LEU A 114 3.86 14.60 0.03
CA LEU A 114 3.59 13.56 1.01
C LEU A 114 3.57 14.13 2.42
N GLU A 115 4.57 14.91 2.81
CA GLU A 115 4.62 15.58 4.11
C GLU A 115 3.37 16.44 4.36
N THR A 116 2.96 17.24 3.36
CA THR A 116 1.76 18.08 3.48
C THR A 116 0.50 17.24 3.70
N MET A 117 0.33 16.14 2.95
CA MET A 117 -0.81 15.23 3.12
C MET A 117 -0.74 14.46 4.44
N GLY A 118 0.45 14.06 4.88
CA GLY A 118 0.70 13.33 6.13
C GLY A 118 0.34 14.16 7.36
N GLN A 119 0.77 15.42 7.41
CA GLN A 119 0.38 16.35 8.48
C GLN A 119 -1.14 16.55 8.55
N ALA A 120 -1.80 16.68 7.40
CA ALA A 120 -3.26 16.76 7.35
C ALA A 120 -3.92 15.45 7.81
N ALA A 121 -3.34 14.30 7.47
CA ALA A 121 -3.80 12.98 7.88
C ALA A 121 -3.70 12.79 9.40
N ASP A 122 -2.57 13.11 10.01
CA ASP A 122 -2.40 12.99 11.46
C ASP A 122 -3.40 13.87 12.22
N ALA A 123 -3.60 15.11 11.76
CA ALA A 123 -4.61 16.01 12.33
C ALA A 123 -6.04 15.47 12.15
N GLY A 124 -6.36 14.92 10.97
CA GLY A 124 -7.66 14.31 10.69
C GLY A 124 -7.94 13.05 11.52
N ALA A 125 -6.90 12.25 11.79
CA ALA A 125 -6.99 11.01 12.53
C ALA A 125 -7.41 11.21 13.99
N LEU A 126 -7.10 12.36 14.58
CA LEU A 126 -7.59 12.77 15.91
C LEU A 126 -9.13 12.86 15.97
N THR A 127 -9.77 13.14 14.83
CA THR A 127 -11.24 13.25 14.74
C THR A 127 -11.87 11.94 14.29
N TRP A 128 -11.22 11.21 13.39
CA TRP A 128 -11.73 9.97 12.85
C TRP A 128 -10.63 9.09 12.29
N HIS A 129 -10.58 7.84 12.72
CA HIS A 129 -9.70 6.81 12.20
C HIS A 129 -10.40 5.44 12.24
N ARG A 130 -9.79 4.46 11.59
CA ARG A 130 -10.17 3.05 11.62
C ARG A 130 -8.96 2.20 11.95
N SER A 131 -9.14 1.28 12.89
CA SER A 131 -8.07 0.44 13.43
C SER A 131 -8.23 -1.02 12.99
N ASN A 132 -8.74 -1.28 11.79
CA ASN A 132 -9.07 -2.63 11.30
C ASN A 132 -8.19 -3.07 10.10
N ALA A 133 -6.97 -2.55 10.02
CA ALA A 133 -6.03 -2.90 8.98
C ALA A 133 -5.67 -4.40 9.03
N GLY A 134 -5.53 -5.04 7.87
CA GLY A 134 -5.14 -6.45 7.74
C GLY A 134 -6.22 -7.46 8.16
N ARG A 135 -7.45 -7.05 8.49
CA ARG A 135 -8.50 -7.97 8.96
C ARG A 135 -8.86 -9.10 7.98
N ASP A 136 -9.03 -8.76 6.70
CA ASP A 136 -9.64 -9.62 5.68
C ASP A 136 -8.64 -9.98 4.57
N TRP A 137 -8.07 -11.20 4.60
CA TRP A 137 -7.08 -11.64 3.60
C TRP A 137 -7.65 -11.68 2.17
N GLN A 138 -8.91 -12.07 2.04
CA GLN A 138 -9.60 -12.27 0.76
C GLN A 138 -9.98 -10.96 0.04
N ARG A 139 -9.81 -9.79 0.69
CA ARG A 139 -10.23 -8.50 0.14
C ARG A 139 -9.05 -7.74 -0.45
N GLY A 140 -8.87 -7.83 -1.76
CA GLY A 140 -7.89 -7.08 -2.57
C GLY A 140 -8.18 -5.58 -2.65
N ILE A 141 -8.15 -4.89 -1.51
CA ILE A 141 -8.45 -3.48 -1.34
C ILE A 141 -7.49 -2.85 -0.32
N PRO A 142 -7.34 -1.51 -0.32
CA PRO A 142 -6.54 -0.81 0.67
C PRO A 142 -6.97 -1.12 2.11
N THR A 143 -6.01 -1.04 3.03
CA THR A 143 -6.11 -1.45 4.45
C THR A 143 -6.41 -2.92 4.70
N LYS A 144 -6.63 -3.74 3.67
CA LYS A 144 -6.85 -5.18 3.82
C LYS A 144 -5.65 -5.94 3.25
N SER A 145 -5.64 -6.24 1.95
CA SER A 145 -4.54 -6.98 1.32
C SER A 145 -3.76 -6.23 0.25
N ALA A 146 -3.88 -4.90 0.18
CA ALA A 146 -3.12 -4.06 -0.76
C ALA A 146 -2.43 -2.86 -0.08
N PHE A 147 -1.24 -2.53 -0.58
CA PHE A 147 -0.44 -1.37 -0.19
C PHE A 147 0.12 -0.65 -1.45
N ASN A 148 0.68 0.54 -1.27
CA ASN A 148 1.44 1.23 -2.31
C ASN A 148 2.80 1.71 -1.81
N THR A 149 3.73 1.93 -2.73
CA THR A 149 5.09 2.44 -2.47
C THR A 149 5.16 3.97 -2.56
N VAL A 150 4.00 4.63 -2.54
CA VAL A 150 3.87 6.09 -2.64
C VAL A 150 4.71 6.80 -1.58
N ALA A 151 4.68 6.30 -0.35
CA ALA A 151 5.44 6.80 0.79
C ALA A 151 6.54 5.80 1.19
N PRO A 152 7.63 6.26 1.85
CA PRO A 152 8.74 5.40 2.22
C PRO A 152 8.32 4.30 3.21
N PRO A 153 9.10 3.22 3.34
CA PRO A 153 8.85 2.18 4.34
C PRO A 153 8.73 2.76 5.75
N ASN A 154 7.79 2.26 6.54
CA ASN A 154 7.49 2.74 7.89
C ASN A 154 7.28 4.27 7.96
N TRP A 155 6.54 4.81 6.98
CA TRP A 155 6.25 6.24 6.92
C TRP A 155 5.70 6.79 8.25
N ASN A 156 6.19 7.96 8.67
CA ASN A 156 5.94 8.51 10.01
C ASN A 156 4.50 9.02 10.23
N HIS A 157 3.72 9.17 9.17
CA HIS A 157 2.32 9.62 9.24
C HIS A 157 1.35 8.47 9.16
N VAL A 158 0.14 8.68 9.66
CA VAL A 158 -0.97 7.72 9.53
C VAL A 158 -1.31 7.43 8.07
N SER A 159 -1.70 6.19 7.79
CA SER A 159 -2.22 5.84 6.46
C SER A 159 -3.53 6.59 6.22
N PHE A 160 -3.87 6.92 4.99
CA PHE A 160 -5.09 7.69 4.73
C PHE A 160 -5.75 7.38 3.41
N ALA A 161 -7.07 7.57 3.39
CA ALA A 161 -7.88 7.65 2.19
C ALA A 161 -8.10 9.11 1.75
N THR A 162 -8.12 9.33 0.44
CA THR A 162 -8.66 10.55 -0.15
C THR A 162 -10.20 10.46 -0.24
N GLY A 163 -10.85 11.61 -0.14
CA GLY A 163 -12.31 11.69 -0.19
C GLY A 163 -13.01 11.28 1.11
N GLY A 164 -14.32 11.04 1.06
CA GLY A 164 -15.16 10.85 2.25
C GLY A 164 -14.77 9.65 3.13
N ARG A 165 -15.27 9.66 4.38
CA ARG A 165 -15.15 8.54 5.32
C ARG A 165 -15.72 7.25 4.71
N TYR A 166 -15.26 6.14 5.26
CA TYR A 166 -15.66 4.79 4.83
C TYR A 166 -16.10 3.95 6.03
N GLY A 167 -16.71 2.80 5.72
CA GLY A 167 -17.11 1.81 6.72
C GLY A 167 -15.91 1.02 7.23
N ASP A 168 -15.96 -0.30 7.05
CA ASP A 168 -14.91 -1.22 7.47
C ASP A 168 -13.65 -1.21 6.59
N SER A 169 -13.83 -0.82 5.35
CA SER A 169 -12.85 -1.03 4.30
C SER A 169 -12.62 0.30 3.60
N ALA A 170 -11.35 0.66 3.42
CA ALA A 170 -11.00 1.86 2.68
C ALA A 170 -11.21 1.60 1.19
N ASP A 171 -12.45 1.80 0.75
CA ASP A 171 -12.90 1.70 -0.64
C ASP A 171 -12.53 2.98 -1.41
N ARG A 172 -11.29 3.44 -1.22
CA ARG A 172 -10.80 4.76 -1.62
C ARG A 172 -9.33 4.73 -1.98
N ASN A 173 -8.96 5.63 -2.90
CA ASN A 173 -7.57 5.98 -3.18
C ASN A 173 -6.92 6.60 -1.94
N GLY A 174 -5.59 6.62 -1.87
CA GLY A 174 -4.90 7.03 -0.66
C GLY A 174 -3.44 6.60 -0.59
N VAL A 175 -2.84 6.83 0.56
CA VAL A 175 -1.46 6.42 0.87
C VAL A 175 -1.52 5.33 1.93
N TYR A 176 -1.06 4.14 1.54
CA TYR A 176 -1.10 2.92 2.35
C TYR A 176 0.29 2.28 2.28
N PRO A 177 1.25 2.79 3.08
CA PRO A 177 2.66 2.42 2.95
C PRO A 177 2.94 1.01 3.48
N ALA A 178 4.10 0.47 3.09
CA ALA A 178 4.66 -0.71 3.74
C ALA A 178 5.05 -0.39 5.19
N ARG A 179 4.74 -1.31 6.12
CA ARG A 179 5.00 -1.12 7.56
C ARG A 179 5.43 -2.42 8.22
N SER A 180 6.40 -2.32 9.13
CA SER A 180 7.00 -3.42 9.85
C SER A 180 7.40 -3.01 11.27
N LYS A 181 7.50 -3.99 12.17
CA LYS A 181 8.06 -3.78 13.51
C LYS A 181 9.56 -4.07 13.59
N HIS A 182 10.17 -4.48 12.49
CA HIS A 182 11.62 -4.61 12.40
C HIS A 182 12.27 -3.21 12.38
N PRO A 183 13.19 -2.90 13.32
CA PRO A 183 13.77 -1.56 13.40
C PRO A 183 14.46 -1.13 12.11
N GLY A 184 13.99 -0.02 11.54
CA GLY A 184 14.62 0.63 10.39
C GLY A 184 14.40 -0.05 9.04
N VAL A 185 13.62 -1.14 8.96
CA VAL A 185 13.46 -1.91 7.72
C VAL A 185 12.04 -2.45 7.50
N VAL A 186 11.75 -2.85 6.27
CA VAL A 186 10.64 -3.72 5.89
C VAL A 186 11.15 -4.88 5.03
N ASN A 187 10.45 -6.01 5.04
CA ASN A 187 10.70 -7.10 4.10
C ASN A 187 9.79 -7.01 2.88
N THR A 188 10.36 -7.21 1.70
CA THR A 188 9.64 -7.19 0.41
C THR A 188 9.97 -8.44 -0.40
N VAL A 189 9.04 -8.82 -1.28
CA VAL A 189 9.24 -9.87 -2.29
C VAL A 189 9.12 -9.26 -3.68
N THR A 190 10.08 -9.48 -4.57
CA THR A 190 10.01 -9.06 -5.98
C THR A 190 9.19 -10.05 -6.81
N ALA A 191 8.80 -9.66 -8.02
CA ALA A 191 7.93 -10.48 -8.87
C ALA A 191 8.57 -11.81 -9.33
N ASP A 192 9.89 -11.92 -9.31
CA ASP A 192 10.63 -13.18 -9.51
C ASP A 192 10.71 -14.07 -8.25
N GLY A 193 10.17 -13.60 -7.11
CA GLY A 193 10.11 -14.33 -5.85
C GLY A 193 11.30 -14.09 -4.91
N ALA A 194 12.26 -13.25 -5.27
CA ALA A 194 13.37 -12.92 -4.38
C ALA A 194 12.90 -12.09 -3.18
N THR A 195 13.45 -12.39 -2.00
CA THR A 195 13.15 -11.68 -0.74
C THR A 195 14.24 -10.68 -0.42
N HIS A 196 13.85 -9.46 -0.04
CA HIS A 196 14.76 -8.38 0.25
C HIS A 196 14.38 -7.69 1.56
N THR A 197 15.39 -7.21 2.28
CA THR A 197 15.22 -6.31 3.43
C THR A 197 15.57 -4.90 3.00
N VAL A 198 14.61 -3.97 3.12
CA VAL A 198 14.71 -2.61 2.60
C VAL A 198 14.71 -1.61 3.74
N SER A 199 15.70 -0.71 3.75
CA SER A 199 15.82 0.35 4.76
C SER A 199 14.70 1.39 4.62
N ASN A 200 14.23 1.93 5.75
CA ASN A 200 13.35 3.11 5.79
C ASN A 200 14.01 4.35 5.16
N THR A 201 15.34 4.36 5.07
CA THR A 201 16.14 5.45 4.49
C THR A 201 16.44 5.26 3.00
N ILE A 202 15.79 4.31 2.33
CA ILE A 202 15.85 4.20 0.87
C ILE A 202 15.45 5.53 0.23
N ASP A 203 16.12 5.90 -0.86
CA ASP A 203 15.71 7.05 -1.65
C ASP A 203 14.26 6.89 -2.10
N LEU A 204 13.44 7.93 -1.90
CA LEU A 204 12.00 7.87 -2.13
C LEU A 204 11.68 7.53 -3.59
N THR A 205 12.39 8.14 -4.53
CA THR A 205 12.16 7.88 -5.96
C THR A 205 12.56 6.45 -6.31
N THR A 206 13.66 5.94 -5.78
CA THR A 206 14.05 4.53 -5.94
C THR A 206 12.98 3.59 -5.40
N TRP A 207 12.44 3.85 -4.21
CA TRP A 207 11.35 3.06 -3.63
C TRP A 207 10.07 3.11 -4.46
N GLN A 208 9.70 4.29 -4.96
CA GLN A 208 8.57 4.45 -5.86
C GLN A 208 8.81 3.70 -7.17
N ASN A 209 9.98 3.80 -7.80
CA ASN A 209 10.26 3.08 -9.04
C ASN A 209 10.13 1.55 -8.86
N LEU A 210 10.59 1.01 -7.73
CA LEU A 210 10.44 -0.42 -7.40
C LEU A 210 8.98 -0.87 -7.24
N GLY A 211 8.06 0.06 -6.97
CA GLY A 211 6.63 -0.25 -6.87
C GLY A 211 5.91 -0.26 -8.21
N ALA A 212 6.45 0.44 -9.21
CA ALA A 212 5.88 0.50 -10.54
C ALA A 212 6.40 -0.66 -11.40
N ARG A 213 5.52 -1.22 -12.23
CA ARG A 213 5.86 -2.35 -13.13
C ARG A 213 6.35 -1.91 -14.51
N GLN A 214 6.01 -0.69 -14.92
CA GLN A 214 6.20 -0.18 -16.28
C GLN A 214 6.33 1.36 -16.36
N ASP A 215 7.15 1.95 -15.50
CA ASP A 215 7.45 3.39 -15.54
C ASP A 215 8.69 3.73 -16.39
N GLY A 216 9.46 2.72 -16.80
CA GLY A 216 10.70 2.86 -17.58
C GLY A 216 11.91 3.27 -16.75
N ASN A 217 11.76 3.49 -15.44
CA ASN A 217 12.83 3.88 -14.52
C ASN A 217 13.29 2.68 -13.70
N VAL A 218 14.05 1.78 -14.33
CA VAL A 218 14.54 0.56 -13.67
C VAL A 218 15.39 0.91 -12.44
N ALA A 219 14.86 0.57 -11.26
CA ALA A 219 15.56 0.61 -9.98
C ALA A 219 15.96 -0.80 -9.55
N LYS A 220 16.94 -0.91 -8.65
CA LYS A 220 17.34 -2.19 -8.07
C LYS A 220 17.33 -2.10 -6.56
N LEU A 221 16.82 -3.15 -5.93
CA LEU A 221 17.05 -3.37 -4.51
C LEU A 221 18.54 -3.67 -4.31
N PRO A 222 19.17 -3.12 -3.25
CA PRO A 222 20.57 -3.39 -2.93
C PRO A 222 20.81 -4.86 -2.59
#